data_AF-A0A661YBB5-F1
#
_entry.id   AF-A0A661YBB5-F1
#
_cell.length_a   1.000
_cell.length_b   1.000
_cell.length_c   1.000
_cell.angle_alpha   90.00
_cell.angle_beta   90.00
_cell.angle_gamma   90.00
#
_symmetry.space_group_name_H-M   'P 1'
#
loop_
_entity.id
_entity.type
_entity.pdbx_description
1 polymer ?
#
loop_
_entity_poly.entity_id
_entity_poly.type
_entity_poly.pdbx_seq_one_letter_code
_entity_poly.pdbx_strand_id
1 'polypeptide(L)'
;MKPVLTGLFIFAAFTVIMAQSSDSLMLAGKNLISRQLENYEELAEAGIDLSELTEDLEYFLENPINLNDADKGDLKRLVFLNDIQIKNLLDYRKKYGTFLSIYELKVVEGFGRNTLEKIRPFIVVAPEAGRSFEANNLLRGKHDLIIR
;
A
#
# COMPACT_ATOMS: atom_id res chain seq x y z
N MET A 1 -32.89 33.43 -9.02
CA MET A 1 -31.63 32.85 -9.53
C MET A 1 -31.06 31.94 -8.45
N LYS A 2 -30.97 30.63 -8.68
CA LYS A 2 -30.52 29.63 -7.70
C LYS A 2 -29.10 29.17 -8.07
N PRO A 3 -28.08 29.35 -7.21
CA PRO A 3 -26.82 28.62 -7.33
C PRO A 3 -26.68 27.68 -6.13
N VAL A 4 -27.17 26.45 -6.25
CA VAL A 4 -26.99 25.41 -5.22
C VAL A 4 -26.54 24.06 -5.81
N LEU A 5 -26.35 23.96 -7.12
CA LEU A 5 -26.05 22.69 -7.80
C LEU A 5 -24.54 22.45 -8.05
N THR A 6 -23.68 23.44 -7.82
CA THR A 6 -22.24 23.34 -8.12
C THR A 6 -21.42 22.63 -7.04
N GLY A 7 -21.90 22.57 -5.79
CA GLY A 7 -21.18 21.90 -4.70
C GLY A 7 -21.28 20.37 -4.73
N LEU A 8 -22.39 19.81 -5.23
CA LEU A 8 -22.63 18.36 -5.24
C LEU A 8 -21.77 17.62 -6.28
N PHE A 9 -21.42 18.28 -7.39
CA PHE A 9 -20.58 17.70 -8.46
C PHE A 9 -19.11 17.56 -8.04
N ILE A 10 -18.59 18.46 -7.20
CA ILE A 10 -17.19 18.42 -6.77
C ILE A 10 -16.94 17.29 -5.75
N PHE A 11 -17.92 17.01 -4.88
CA PHE A 11 -17.80 15.93 -3.88
C PHE A 11 -17.90 14.52 -4.51
N ALA A 12 -18.75 14.36 -5.52
CA ALA A 12 -18.85 13.10 -6.27
C ALA A 12 -17.58 12.80 -7.07
N ALA A 13 -16.93 13.83 -7.64
CA ALA A 13 -15.67 13.63 -8.35
C ALA A 13 -14.55 13.12 -7.43
N PHE A 14 -14.49 13.58 -6.18
CA PHE A 14 -13.42 13.19 -5.25
C PHE A 14 -13.50 11.72 -4.80
N THR A 15 -14.71 11.19 -4.60
CA THR A 15 -14.92 9.77 -4.25
C THR A 15 -14.65 8.84 -5.43
N VAL A 16 -15.06 9.24 -6.64
CA VAL A 16 -14.79 8.47 -7.86
C VAL A 16 -13.30 8.37 -8.17
N ILE A 17 -12.51 9.42 -7.92
CA ILE A 17 -11.05 9.41 -8.18
C ILE A 17 -10.33 8.39 -7.28
N MET A 18 -10.71 8.26 -6.01
CA MET A 18 -10.10 7.28 -5.10
C MET A 18 -10.47 5.84 -5.47
N ALA A 19 -11.73 5.58 -5.85
CA ALA A 19 -12.20 4.26 -6.28
C ALA A 19 -11.53 3.79 -7.59
N GLN A 20 -11.31 4.67 -8.56
CA GLN A 20 -10.62 4.31 -9.80
C GLN A 20 -9.16 3.90 -9.57
N SER A 21 -8.51 4.50 -8.56
CA SER A 21 -7.11 4.21 -8.26
C SER A 21 -6.91 2.82 -7.63
N SER A 22 -7.88 2.34 -6.84
CA SER A 22 -7.86 0.99 -6.23
C SER A 22 -8.15 -0.10 -7.26
N ASP A 23 -9.15 0.08 -8.12
CA ASP A 23 -9.52 -0.90 -9.14
C ASP A 23 -8.39 -1.12 -10.15
N SER A 24 -7.75 -0.02 -10.55
CA SER A 24 -6.58 -0.06 -11.44
C SER A 24 -5.40 -0.81 -10.80
N LEU A 25 -5.22 -0.68 -9.49
CA LEU A 25 -4.15 -1.35 -8.75
C LEU A 25 -4.41 -2.85 -8.60
N MET A 26 -5.65 -3.24 -8.29
CA MET A 26 -6.08 -4.65 -8.28
C MET A 26 -5.85 -5.30 -9.65
N LEU A 27 -6.26 -4.64 -10.73
CA LEU A 27 -6.07 -5.16 -12.09
C LEU A 27 -4.58 -5.32 -12.42
N ALA A 28 -3.75 -4.34 -12.04
CA ALA A 28 -2.30 -4.42 -12.22
C ALA A 28 -1.69 -5.60 -11.45
N GLY A 29 -2.12 -5.82 -10.21
CA GLY A 29 -1.73 -6.96 -9.38
C GLY A 29 -2.15 -8.30 -9.98
N LYS A 30 -3.41 -8.45 -10.41
CA LYS A 30 -3.90 -9.65 -11.09
C LYS A 30 -3.09 -9.95 -12.35
N ASN A 31 -2.85 -8.96 -13.19
CA ASN A 31 -2.01 -9.11 -14.40
C ASN A 31 -0.55 -9.43 -14.09
N LEU A 32 -0.02 -9.00 -12.94
CA LEU A 32 1.31 -9.41 -12.48
C LEU A 32 1.33 -10.88 -12.11
N ILE A 33 0.38 -11.34 -11.29
CA ILE A 33 0.23 -12.74 -10.90
C ILE A 33 0.05 -13.62 -12.14
N SER A 34 -0.88 -13.29 -13.04
CA SER A 34 -1.14 -14.07 -14.26
C SER A 34 0.11 -14.23 -15.14
N ARG A 35 0.90 -13.16 -15.33
CA ARG A 35 2.15 -13.22 -16.10
C ARG A 35 3.23 -14.06 -15.42
N GLN A 36 3.26 -14.06 -14.09
CA GLN A 36 4.17 -14.95 -13.37
C GLN A 36 3.72 -16.40 -13.56
N LEU A 37 2.44 -16.71 -13.37
CA LEU A 37 1.87 -18.05 -13.58
C LEU A 37 2.14 -18.60 -14.98
N GLU A 38 1.94 -17.79 -16.03
CA GLU A 38 2.22 -18.19 -17.42
C GLU A 38 3.69 -18.58 -17.62
N ASN A 39 4.64 -17.82 -17.05
CA ASN A 39 6.06 -18.17 -17.08
C ASN A 39 6.40 -19.42 -16.23
N TYR A 40 5.58 -19.71 -15.22
CA TYR A 40 5.81 -20.80 -14.29
C TYR A 40 5.16 -22.12 -14.72
N GLU A 41 4.06 -22.11 -15.49
CA GLU A 41 3.49 -23.34 -16.10
C GLU A 41 4.50 -24.02 -17.03
N GLU A 42 5.36 -23.23 -17.68
CA GLU A 42 6.51 -23.73 -18.47
C GLU A 42 7.63 -24.32 -17.59
N LEU A 43 7.68 -23.98 -16.29
CA LEU A 43 8.67 -24.43 -15.29
C LEU A 43 8.10 -25.45 -14.28
N ALA A 44 6.78 -25.68 -14.23
CA ALA A 44 6.10 -26.53 -13.25
C ALA A 44 6.54 -28.01 -13.32
N GLU A 45 7.22 -28.39 -14.39
CA GLU A 45 7.97 -29.66 -14.50
C GLU A 45 9.10 -29.78 -13.43
N ALA A 46 9.45 -28.70 -12.72
CA ALA A 46 10.56 -28.62 -11.76
C ALA A 46 10.17 -28.72 -10.26
N GLY A 47 8.90 -28.88 -9.89
CA GLY A 47 8.49 -29.23 -8.53
C GLY A 47 8.46 -28.11 -7.46
N ILE A 48 8.28 -26.85 -7.88
CA ILE A 48 8.02 -25.72 -6.96
C ILE A 48 6.51 -25.65 -6.69
N ASP A 49 6.10 -25.62 -5.41
CA ASP A 49 4.69 -25.44 -5.04
C ASP A 49 4.26 -23.97 -5.19
N LEU A 50 3.80 -23.63 -6.39
CA LEU A 50 3.38 -22.29 -6.77
C LEU A 50 1.94 -21.97 -6.37
N SER A 51 1.21 -22.98 -5.89
CA SER A 51 -0.18 -22.82 -5.46
C SER A 51 -0.26 -21.94 -4.21
N GLU A 52 0.51 -22.27 -3.18
CA GLU A 52 0.60 -21.51 -1.91
C GLU A 52 1.05 -20.06 -2.15
N LEU A 53 2.02 -19.86 -3.06
CA LEU A 53 2.48 -18.52 -3.41
C LEU A 53 1.38 -17.67 -4.08
N THR A 54 0.62 -18.29 -4.97
CA THR A 54 -0.44 -17.58 -5.71
C THR A 54 -1.55 -17.17 -4.75
N GLU A 55 -1.95 -18.07 -3.85
CA GLU A 55 -2.93 -17.79 -2.80
C GLU A 55 -2.51 -16.63 -1.90
N ASP A 56 -1.24 -16.59 -1.48
CA ASP A 56 -0.68 -15.48 -0.70
C ASP A 56 -0.76 -14.14 -1.44
N LEU A 57 -0.38 -14.11 -2.72
CA LEU A 57 -0.43 -12.89 -3.52
C LEU A 57 -1.86 -12.41 -3.78
N GLU A 58 -2.79 -13.33 -4.05
CA GLU A 58 -4.22 -13.02 -4.18
C GLU A 58 -4.79 -12.44 -2.88
N TYR A 59 -4.45 -13.06 -1.74
CA TYR A 59 -4.82 -12.56 -0.43
C TYR A 59 -4.32 -11.12 -0.21
N PHE A 60 -3.07 -10.82 -0.57
CA PHE A 60 -2.49 -9.48 -0.40
C PHE A 60 -3.06 -8.42 -1.34
N LEU A 61 -3.74 -8.80 -2.43
CA LEU A 61 -4.48 -7.83 -3.25
C LEU A 61 -5.71 -7.29 -2.52
N GLU A 62 -6.35 -8.13 -1.70
CA GLU A 62 -7.52 -7.75 -0.90
C GLU A 62 -7.09 -7.22 0.48
N ASN A 63 -5.98 -7.71 1.01
CA ASN A 63 -5.45 -7.42 2.35
C ASN A 63 -3.98 -6.96 2.26
N PRO A 64 -3.72 -5.76 1.72
CA PRO A 64 -2.37 -5.29 1.50
C PRO A 64 -1.59 -5.15 2.81
N ILE A 65 -0.31 -5.51 2.76
CA ILE A 65 0.57 -5.48 3.92
C ILE A 65 0.86 -4.03 4.31
N ASN A 66 0.55 -3.65 5.55
CA ASN A 66 0.92 -2.34 6.08
C ASN A 66 2.42 -2.30 6.41
N LEU A 67 3.19 -1.49 5.68
CA LEU A 67 4.64 -1.38 5.89
C LEU A 67 5.04 -0.82 7.25
N ASN A 68 4.12 -0.19 7.97
CA ASN A 68 4.40 0.31 9.32
C ASN A 68 4.28 -0.78 10.39
N ASP A 69 3.41 -1.77 10.17
CA ASP A 69 3.14 -2.85 11.13
C ASP A 69 3.85 -4.16 10.77
N ALA A 70 4.17 -4.38 9.49
CA ALA A 70 4.70 -5.63 8.97
C ALA A 70 6.02 -6.05 9.64
N ASP A 71 6.14 -7.32 9.99
CA ASP A 71 7.39 -7.91 10.46
C ASP A 71 8.22 -8.51 9.31
N LYS A 72 9.36 -9.14 9.66
CA LYS A 72 10.22 -9.78 8.66
C LYS A 72 9.53 -10.97 7.97
N GLY A 73 8.69 -11.71 8.69
CA GLY A 73 7.94 -12.85 8.15
C GLY A 73 6.88 -12.40 7.16
N ASP A 74 6.11 -11.37 7.49
CA ASP A 74 5.11 -10.76 6.60
C ASP A 74 5.76 -10.31 5.29
N LEU A 75 6.88 -9.59 5.39
CA LEU A 75 7.59 -9.08 4.21
C LEU A 75 8.26 -10.18 3.38
N LYS A 76 8.56 -11.34 3.97
CA LYS A 76 9.09 -12.50 3.23
C LYS A 76 8.06 -13.18 2.34
N ARG A 77 6.78 -13.11 2.71
CA ARG A 77 5.67 -13.60 1.87
C ARG A 77 5.52 -12.76 0.60
N LEU A 78 6.01 -11.52 0.60
CA LEU A 78 6.21 -10.73 -0.61
C LEU A 78 7.46 -11.21 -1.36
N VAL A 79 7.31 -12.25 -2.19
CA VAL A 79 8.39 -12.86 -3.00
C VAL A 79 9.15 -11.92 -3.94
N PHE A 80 8.68 -10.68 -4.09
CA PHE A 80 9.35 -9.63 -4.85
C PHE A 80 10.49 -8.95 -4.07
N LEU A 81 10.60 -9.20 -2.77
CA LEU A 81 11.62 -8.63 -1.89
C LEU A 81 12.65 -9.69 -1.50
N ASN A 82 13.92 -9.35 -1.63
CA ASN A 82 15.01 -10.18 -1.11
C ASN A 82 15.35 -9.81 0.35
N ASP A 83 16.11 -10.67 1.03
CA ASP A 83 16.49 -10.48 2.43
C ASP A 83 17.22 -9.14 2.70
N ILE A 84 17.99 -8.63 1.73
CA ILE A 84 18.70 -7.34 1.85
C ILE A 84 17.69 -6.18 1.81
N GLN A 85 16.74 -6.21 0.87
CA GLN A 85 15.67 -5.21 0.77
C GLN A 85 14.79 -5.19 2.02
N ILE A 86 14.41 -6.38 2.51
CA ILE A 86 13.62 -6.51 3.75
C ILE A 86 14.39 -5.91 4.93
N LYS A 87 15.67 -6.24 5.07
CA LYS A 87 16.53 -5.67 6.11
C LYS A 87 16.60 -4.14 5.99
N ASN A 88 16.84 -3.61 4.80
CA ASN A 88 16.98 -2.18 4.57
C ASN A 88 15.69 -1.42 4.90
N LEU A 89 14.52 -1.99 4.57
CA LEU A 89 13.22 -1.42 4.92
C LEU A 89 13.03 -1.36 6.44
N LEU A 90 13.30 -2.47 7.14
CA LEU A 90 13.16 -2.54 8.59
C LEU A 90 14.15 -1.60 9.31
N ASP A 91 15.39 -1.53 8.82
CA ASP A 91 16.42 -0.61 9.35
C ASP A 91 16.03 0.86 9.11
N TYR A 92 15.47 1.18 7.94
CA TYR A 92 14.93 2.50 7.66
C TYR A 92 13.82 2.86 8.64
N ARG A 93 12.83 1.97 8.83
CA ARG A 93 11.72 2.17 9.77
C ARG A 93 12.22 2.35 11.21
N LYS A 94 13.22 1.58 11.62
CA LYS A 94 13.86 1.70 12.93
C LYS A 94 14.60 3.03 13.12
N LYS A 95 15.24 3.54 12.08
CA LYS A 95 16.07 4.75 12.13
C LYS A 95 15.26 6.05 12.00
N TYR A 96 14.24 6.06 11.15
CA TYR A 96 13.49 7.26 10.77
C TYR A 96 12.03 7.26 11.24
N GLY A 97 11.53 6.13 11.76
CA GLY A 97 10.15 5.97 12.20
C GLY A 97 9.25 5.41 11.09
N THR A 98 7.94 5.55 11.29
CA THR A 98 6.91 5.06 10.35
C THR A 98 6.99 5.77 9.01
N PHE A 99 6.75 5.04 7.93
CA PHE A 99 6.49 5.60 6.61
C PHE A 99 5.22 6.47 6.64
N LEU A 100 5.31 7.63 6.03
CA LEU A 100 4.22 8.56 5.76
C LEU A 100 3.66 8.36 4.35
N SER A 101 4.47 7.82 3.44
CA SER A 101 4.07 7.53 2.07
C SER A 101 4.88 6.39 1.48
N ILE A 102 4.26 5.61 0.58
CA ILE A 102 4.95 4.58 -0.23
C ILE A 102 6.16 5.17 -0.97
N TYR A 103 6.14 6.47 -1.33
CA TYR A 103 7.23 7.10 -2.08
C TYR A 103 8.53 7.25 -1.29
N GLU A 104 8.50 7.17 0.04
CA GLU A 104 9.70 7.16 0.88
C GLU A 104 10.55 5.92 0.66
N LEU A 105 9.96 4.83 0.16
CA LEU A 105 10.74 3.65 -0.23
C LEU A 105 11.80 3.99 -1.29
N LYS A 106 11.65 5.05 -2.09
CA LYS A 106 12.67 5.45 -3.08
C LYS A 106 14.02 5.81 -2.47
N VAL A 107 14.07 6.20 -1.19
CA VAL A 107 15.32 6.49 -0.49
C VAL A 107 15.85 5.29 0.29
N VAL A 108 15.10 4.19 0.33
CA VAL A 108 15.55 2.93 0.92
C VAL A 108 16.40 2.20 -0.11
N GLU A 109 17.60 1.83 0.28
CA GLU A 109 18.54 1.12 -0.59
C GLU A 109 17.92 -0.19 -1.10
N GLY A 110 17.97 -0.40 -2.43
CA GLY A 110 17.41 -1.57 -3.10
C GLY A 110 15.97 -1.40 -3.60
N PHE A 111 15.31 -0.26 -3.36
CA PHE A 111 13.94 0.02 -3.83
C PHE A 111 13.94 0.94 -5.06
N GLY A 112 14.20 0.34 -6.21
CA GLY A 112 14.10 1.03 -7.51
C GLY A 112 12.66 1.06 -8.05
N ARG A 113 12.47 1.72 -9.20
CA ARG A 113 11.17 1.78 -9.91
C ARG A 113 10.55 0.39 -10.11
N ASN A 114 11.35 -0.56 -10.61
CA ASN A 114 10.89 -1.92 -10.91
C ASN A 114 10.39 -2.64 -9.65
N THR A 115 11.12 -2.55 -8.54
CA THR A 115 10.71 -3.14 -7.26
C THR A 115 9.41 -2.52 -6.78
N LEU A 116 9.32 -1.19 -6.82
CA LEU A 116 8.12 -0.46 -6.39
C LEU A 116 6.89 -0.82 -7.23
N GLU A 117 7.03 -0.91 -8.54
CA GLU A 117 5.92 -1.30 -9.43
C GLU A 117 5.40 -2.72 -9.12
N LYS A 118 6.30 -3.64 -8.77
CA LYS A 118 5.94 -5.02 -8.42
C LYS A 118 5.23 -5.12 -7.07
N ILE A 119 5.72 -4.42 -6.05
CA ILE A 119 5.17 -4.56 -4.68
C ILE A 119 3.93 -3.70 -4.45
N ARG A 120 3.80 -2.57 -5.17
CA ARG A 120 2.74 -1.57 -4.92
C ARG A 120 1.32 -2.15 -4.80
N PRO A 121 0.90 -3.17 -5.56
CA PRO A 121 -0.44 -3.75 -5.42
C PRO A 121 -0.68 -4.49 -4.10
N PHE A 122 0.37 -4.90 -3.41
CA PHE A 122 0.33 -5.81 -2.26
C PHE A 122 0.68 -5.11 -0.93
N ILE A 123 0.91 -3.80 -0.96
CA ILE A 123 1.36 -3.02 0.21
C ILE A 123 0.55 -1.75 0.40
N VAL A 124 0.49 -1.29 1.64
CA VAL A 124 -0.08 -0.01 2.02
C VAL A 124 0.82 0.68 3.05
N VAL A 125 0.71 2.00 3.12
CA VAL A 125 1.26 2.78 4.24
C VAL A 125 0.07 3.39 4.96
N ALA A 126 -0.21 2.87 6.15
CA ALA A 126 -1.27 3.35 7.03
C ALA A 126 -0.71 3.62 8.44
N PRO A 127 -1.35 4.49 9.24
CA PRO A 127 -1.01 4.63 10.65
C PRO A 127 -1.04 3.26 11.34
N GLU A 128 -0.07 3.01 12.22
CA GLU A 128 -0.06 1.79 13.03
C GLU A 128 -1.41 1.65 13.76
N ALA A 129 -1.96 0.44 13.83
CA ALA A 129 -3.29 0.17 14.39
C ALA A 129 -3.47 0.63 15.87
N GLY A 130 -2.41 1.07 16.55
CA GLY A 130 -2.42 1.65 17.90
C GLY A 130 -2.45 3.18 17.97
N ARG A 131 -2.26 3.91 16.86
CA ARG A 131 -2.39 5.37 16.81
C ARG A 131 -3.74 5.74 16.20
N SER A 132 -4.80 5.47 16.95
CA SER A 132 -6.03 6.27 16.79
C SER A 132 -5.62 7.72 17.04
N PHE A 133 -5.41 8.49 15.98
CA PHE A 133 -5.32 9.93 16.11
C PHE A 133 -6.55 10.35 16.92
N GLU A 134 -6.32 10.98 18.07
CA GLU A 134 -7.36 11.65 18.84
C GLU A 134 -7.87 12.84 18.00
N ALA A 135 -8.50 12.56 16.86
CA ALA A 135 -9.19 13.54 16.02
C ALA A 135 -10.32 14.23 16.81
N ASN A 136 -10.76 13.58 17.90
CA ASN A 136 -11.69 14.15 18.88
C ASN A 136 -11.10 15.33 19.68
N ASN A 137 -9.77 15.48 19.76
CA ASN A 137 -9.12 16.60 20.44
C ASN A 137 -8.86 17.81 19.51
N LEU A 138 -8.88 17.62 18.19
CA LEU A 138 -8.75 18.71 17.21
C LEU A 138 -10.09 19.44 16.94
N LEU A 139 -11.22 18.74 17.10
CA LEU A 139 -12.56 19.32 16.91
C LEU A 139 -13.16 19.92 18.21
N ARG A 140 -12.44 19.83 19.34
CA ARG A 140 -12.83 20.38 20.64
C ARG A 140 -11.95 21.54 21.12
N GLY A 141 -11.14 22.11 20.24
CA GLY A 141 -10.50 23.41 20.43
C GLY A 141 -11.57 24.51 20.40
N LYS A 142 -12.07 24.85 21.60
CA LYS A 142 -13.01 25.94 21.85
C LYS A 142 -12.55 27.22 21.15
N HIS A 143 -13.49 27.78 20.37
CA HIS A 143 -13.70 29.20 20.14
C HIS A 143 -12.92 30.12 21.09
N ASP A 144 -11.90 30.80 20.55
CA ASP A 144 -11.70 32.24 20.76
C ASP A 144 -10.71 32.76 19.72
N LEU A 145 -11.21 32.95 18.49
CA LEU A 145 -10.60 33.92 17.57
C LEU A 145 -11.04 35.31 18.03
N ILE A 146 -10.27 35.89 18.94
CA ILE A 146 -10.38 37.32 19.26
C ILE A 146 -9.87 38.07 18.02
N ILE A 147 -10.80 38.53 17.18
CA ILE A 147 -10.52 39.56 16.19
C ILE A 147 -10.54 40.88 16.95
N ARG A 148 -9.38 41.54 17.02
CA ARG A 148 -9.28 42.96 17.33
C ARG A 148 -8.74 43.69 16.12
#